data_AF-A0A2N1SK47-F1
#
_entry.id   AF-A0A2N1SK47-F1
#
_cell.length_a   1.000
_cell.length_b   1.000
_cell.length_c   1.000
_cell.angle_alpha   90.00
_cell.angle_beta   90.00
_cell.angle_gamma   90.00
#
_symmetry.space_group_name_H-M   'P 1'
#
loop_
_entity.id
_entity.type
_entity.pdbx_description
1 polymer ?
#
loop_
_entity_poly.entity_id
_entity_poly.type
_entity_poly.pdbx_seq_one_letter_code
_entity_poly.pdbx_strand_id
1 'polypeptide(L)' 'MAPKAPTFPTFPTLNWTYQNGLYCISETDADKLLDYGENALPLFAHHYDQYLRQMRLILDALAKP' A
#
# COMPACT_ATOMS: atom_id res chain seq x y z
N MET A 1 -5.92 15.90 -9.50
CA MET A 1 -7.10 15.26 -8.87
C MET A 1 -6.65 14.61 -7.57
N ALA A 2 -7.45 14.64 -6.50
CA ALA A 2 -7.09 13.97 -5.25
C ALA A 2 -6.92 12.46 -5.48
N PRO A 3 -5.88 11.81 -4.92
CA PRO A 3 -5.70 10.38 -5.08
C PRO A 3 -6.83 9.63 -4.37
N LYS A 4 -7.35 8.59 -5.03
CA LYS A 4 -8.39 7.73 -4.46
C LYS A 4 -7.77 6.88 -3.35
N ALA A 5 -8.44 6.78 -2.21
CA ALA A 5 -8.03 5.90 -1.13
C ALA A 5 -7.97 4.44 -1.64
N PRO A 6 -6.88 3.70 -1.40
CA PRO A 6 -6.79 2.31 -1.75
C PRO A 6 -7.74 1.51 -0.87
N THR A 7 -8.33 0.46 -1.44
CA THR A 7 -9.01 -0.55 -0.64
C THR A 7 -7.96 -1.28 0.18
N PHE A 8 -8.20 -1.46 1.49
CA PHE A 8 -7.35 -2.32 2.30
C PHE A 8 -7.44 -3.75 1.74
N PRO A 9 -6.31 -4.37 1.36
CA PRO A 9 -6.35 -5.75 0.93
C PRO A 9 -6.69 -6.64 2.12
N THR A 10 -7.42 -7.73 1.87
CA THR A 10 -7.72 -8.73 2.90
C THR A 10 -6.53 -9.69 3.01
N PHE A 11 -6.05 -9.93 4.24
CA PHE A 11 -4.90 -10.82 4.44
C PHE A 11 -5.17 -12.20 3.81
N PRO A 12 -4.26 -12.72 2.97
CA PRO A 12 -4.49 -13.96 2.24
C PRO A 12 -4.56 -15.14 3.21
N THR A 13 -5.40 -16.13 2.89
CA THR A 13 -5.38 -17.41 3.59
C THR A 13 -4.15 -18.20 3.17
N LEU A 14 -3.31 -18.54 4.14
CA LEU A 14 -2.05 -19.26 3.95
C LEU A 14 -2.10 -20.63 4.60
N ASN A 15 -1.55 -21.65 3.94
CA ASN A 15 -1.39 -22.97 4.51
C ASN A 15 0.03 -23.13 5.04
N TRP A 16 0.13 -23.33 6.35
CA TRP A 16 1.40 -23.58 7.01
C TRP A 16 1.58 -25.08 7.21
N THR A 17 2.75 -25.57 6.86
CA THR A 17 3.17 -26.95 7.12
C THR A 17 4.32 -26.95 8.10
N TYR A 18 4.44 -27.99 8.91
CA TYR A 18 5.57 -28.14 9.82
C TYR A 18 6.46 -29.29 9.35
N GLN A 19 7.69 -28.98 8.94
CA GLN A 19 8.64 -29.96 8.39
C GLN A 19 10.05 -29.62 8.86
N ASN A 20 10.84 -30.65 9.19
CA ASN A 20 12.24 -30.50 9.63
C ASN A 20 12.43 -29.54 10.83
N GLY A 21 11.43 -29.45 11.72
CA GLY A 21 11.47 -28.57 12.88
C GLY A 21 11.08 -27.12 12.60
N LEU A 22 10.68 -26.79 11.36
CA LEU A 22 10.38 -25.42 10.90
C LEU A 22 8.96 -25.33 10.34
N TYR A 23 8.37 -24.13 10.44
CA TYR A 23 7.14 -23.79 9.74
C TYR A 23 7.48 -23.35 8.31
N CYS A 24 6.88 -24.02 7.34
CA CYS A 24 7.10 -23.82 5.91
C CYS A 24 5.77 -23.49 5.23
N ILE A 25 5.81 -22.58 4.27
CA ILE A 25 4.71 -22.30 3.33
C ILE A 25 5.10 -22.80 1.94
N SER A 26 4.12 -23.13 1.10
CA SER A 26 4.39 -23.39 -0.30
C SER A 26 4.81 -22.12 -1.02
N GLU A 27 5.49 -22.27 -2.16
CA GLU A 27 5.79 -21.16 -3.07
C GLU A 27 4.54 -20.37 -3.44
N THR A 28 3.43 -21.08 -3.72
CA THR A 28 2.14 -20.46 -4.04
C THR A 28 1.55 -19.63 -2.90
N ASP A 29 1.80 -20.00 -1.64
CA ASP A 29 1.37 -19.21 -0.48
C ASP A 29 2.35 -18.04 -0.20
N ALA A 30 3.63 -18.21 -0.53
CA ALA A 30 4.59 -17.11 -0.50
C ALA A 30 4.26 -16.03 -1.56
N ASP A 31 3.87 -16.43 -2.76
CA ASP A 31 3.43 -15.50 -3.81
C ASP A 31 2.23 -14.67 -3.37
N LYS A 32 1.23 -15.29 -2.71
CA LYS A 32 0.08 -14.57 -2.16
C LYS A 32 0.48 -13.50 -1.14
N LEU A 33 1.50 -13.77 -0.33
CA LEU A 33 2.03 -12.80 0.64
C LEU A 33 2.72 -11.63 -0.07
N LEU A 34 3.52 -11.91 -1.09
CA LEU A 34 4.21 -10.87 -1.86
C LEU A 34 3.22 -9.99 -2.64
N ASP A 35 2.16 -10.59 -3.17
CA ASP A 35 1.10 -9.93 -3.92
C ASP A 35 -0.03 -9.36 -3.05
N TYR A 36 0.06 -9.48 -1.72
CA TYR A 36 -0.96 -9.00 -0.77
C TYR A 36 -1.29 -7.50 -0.95
N GLY A 37 -0.42 -6.73 -1.59
CA GLY A 37 -0.72 -5.34 -1.93
C GLY A 37 -0.57 -4.38 -0.75
N GLU A 38 0.09 -4.80 0.33
CA GLU A 38 0.47 -3.93 1.44
C GLU A 38 1.25 -2.69 0.97
N ASN A 39 2.05 -2.85 -0.10
CA ASN A 39 2.80 -1.79 -0.76
C ASN A 39 1.90 -0.68 -1.39
N ALA A 40 0.60 -0.93 -1.58
CA ALA A 40 -0.33 0.09 -2.06
C ALA A 40 -0.57 1.20 -1.02
N LEU A 41 -0.43 0.91 0.28
CA LEU A 41 -0.63 1.88 1.35
C LEU A 41 0.49 2.93 1.40
N PRO A 42 1.80 2.54 1.44
CA PRO A 42 2.90 3.50 1.30
C PRO A 42 2.81 4.34 0.02
N LEU A 43 2.46 3.71 -1.11
CA LEU A 43 2.33 4.39 -2.39
C LEU A 43 1.21 5.46 -2.36
N PHE A 44 0.05 5.11 -1.79
CA PHE A 44 -1.02 6.08 -1.60
C PHE A 44 -0.62 7.24 -0.70
N ALA A 45 0.04 6.96 0.44
CA ALA A 45 0.49 8.00 1.36
C ALA A 45 1.43 9.00 0.67
N HIS A 46 2.37 8.49 -0.13
CA HIS A 46 3.26 9.33 -0.93
C HIS A 46 2.49 10.20 -1.94
N HIS A 47 1.58 9.62 -2.72
CA HIS A 47 0.76 10.38 -3.69
C HIS A 47 -0.13 11.42 -3.02
N TYR A 48 -0.67 11.12 -1.84
CA TYR A 48 -1.50 12.03 -1.09
C TYR A 48 -0.71 13.23 -0.56
N ASP A 49 0.49 13.01 -0.03
CA ASP A 49 1.38 14.09 0.39
C ASP A 49 1.77 15.01 -0.78
N GLN A 50 2.11 14.43 -1.94
CA GLN A 50 2.38 15.20 -3.15
C GLN A 50 1.17 16.06 -3.56
N TYR A 51 -0.03 15.49 -3.54
CA TYR A 51 -1.26 16.22 -3.84
C TYR A 51 -1.48 17.40 -2.89
N LEU A 52 -1.29 17.20 -1.58
CA LEU A 52 -1.43 18.27 -0.58
C LEU A 52 -0.44 19.40 -0.80
N ARG A 53 0.82 19.08 -1.12
CA ARG A 53 1.85 20.08 -1.43
C ARG A 53 1.47 20.91 -2.67
N GLN A 54 0.99 20.27 -3.73
CA GLN A 54 0.54 20.95 -4.94
C GLN A 54 -0.63 21.90 -4.64
N MET A 55 -1.62 21.44 -3.88
CA MET A 55 -2.77 22.26 -3.50
C MET A 55 -2.36 23.49 -2.68
N ARG A 56 -1.43 23.33 -1.73
CA ARG A 56 -0.89 24.48 -0.97
C ARG A 56 -0.24 25.51 -1.89
N LEU A 57 0.62 25.08 -2.81
CA LEU A 57 1.28 26.00 -3.74
C LEU A 57 0.29 26.80 -4.59
N ILE A 58 -0.78 26.14 -5.07
CA ILE A 58 -1.84 26.80 -5.84
C ILE A 58 -2.58 27.82 -4.97
N LEU A 59 -2.99 27.44 -3.76
CA LEU A 59 -3.70 28.33 -2.84
C LEU A 59 -2.84 29.53 -2.43
N ASP A 60 -1.56 29.32 -2.14
CA ASP A 60 -0.61 30.37 -1.79
C ASP A 60 -0.39 31.36 -2.95
N ALA A 61 -0.40 30.87 -4.19
CA ALA A 61 -0.29 31.71 -5.38
C ALA A 61 -1.56 32.54 -5.60
N LEU A 62 -2.74 31.95 -5.39
CA LEU A 62 -4.03 32.65 -5.50
C LEU A 62 -4.28 33.66 -4.37
N ALA A 63 -3.66 33.46 -3.20
CA ALA A 63 -3.77 34.35 -2.05
C ALA A 63 -2.86 35.58 -2.15
N LYS A 64 -1.92 35.63 -3.09
CA LYS A 64 -1.10 36.81 -3.36
C LYS A 64 -1.89 37.78 -4.25
N PRO A 65 -2.01 39.07 -3.86
CA PRO A 65 -2.78 40.08 -4.58
C PRO A 65 -2.20 40.43 -5.96
#